data_AF-A0AAW2XMU2-F1
#
_entry.id   AF-A0AAW2XMU2-F1
#
_cell.length_a   1.000
_cell.length_b   1.000
_cell.length_c   1.000
_cell.angle_alpha   90.00
_cell.angle_beta   90.00
_cell.angle_gamma   90.00
#
_symmetry.space_group_name_H-M   'P 1'
#
loop_
_entity.id
_entity.type
_entity.pdbx_description
1 polymer ?
#
loop_
_entity_poly.entity_id
_entity_poly.type
_entity_poly.pdbx_seq_one_letter_code
_entity_poly.pdbx_strand_id
1 'polypeptide(L)'
;MAASEAAKEAIWMKNYIQDLGVVPSIAEPVVIFCDNNGAIAQAKEPRSHHRSKYILRRYNLLREMVSRGDCRMDRVSSTENTADPLTKPMLQVAHTQHLDKIGLRSMGDWL
;
A
#
# COMPACT_ATOMS: atom_id res chain seq x y z
N MET A 1 0.26 9.35 -5.89
CA MET A 1 1.09 8.13 -5.91
C MET A 1 0.34 7.13 -5.08
N ALA A 2 0.06 5.94 -5.63
CA ALA A 2 -0.73 4.92 -4.94
C ALA A 2 -0.20 4.63 -3.53
N ALA A 3 1.10 4.34 -3.38
CA ALA A 3 1.71 4.06 -2.08
C ALA A 3 1.54 5.18 -1.04
N SER A 4 1.60 6.45 -1.44
CA SER A 4 1.44 7.59 -0.54
C SER A 4 -0.01 7.76 -0.06
N GLU A 5 -1.00 7.50 -0.92
CA GLU A 5 -2.40 7.53 -0.50
C GLU A 5 -2.75 6.30 0.35
N ALA A 6 -2.27 5.11 -0.05
CA ALA A 6 -2.45 3.88 0.73
C ALA A 6 -1.85 4.00 2.15
N ALA A 7 -0.68 4.61 2.30
CA ALA A 7 -0.08 4.85 3.61
C ALA A 7 -0.93 5.77 4.48
N LYS A 8 -1.51 6.85 3.93
CA LYS A 8 -2.39 7.75 4.68
C LYS A 8 -3.61 7.01 5.21
N GLU A 9 -4.30 6.30 4.33
CA GLU A 9 -5.52 5.57 4.68
C GLU A 9 -5.23 4.47 5.71
N ALA A 10 -4.13 3.74 5.55
CA ALA A 10 -3.78 2.67 6.48
C ALA A 10 -3.37 3.19 7.86
N ILE A 11 -2.65 4.31 7.93
CA ILE A 11 -2.32 4.98 9.20
C ILE A 11 -3.59 5.53 9.85
N TRP A 12 -4.50 6.12 9.06
CA TRP A 12 -5.78 6.59 9.57
C TRP A 12 -6.61 5.44 10.17
N MET A 13 -6.72 4.31 9.47
CA MET A 13 -7.40 3.10 9.97
C MET A 13 -6.74 2.57 11.25
N LYS A 14 -5.40 2.53 11.31
CA LYS A 14 -4.66 2.12 12.52
C LYS A 14 -5.04 3.01 13.71
N ASN A 15 -4.98 4.33 13.54
CA ASN A 15 -5.32 5.28 14.61
C ASN A 15 -6.78 5.13 15.03
N TYR A 16 -7.69 4.99 14.06
CA TYR A 16 -9.12 4.80 14.33
C TYR A 16 -9.38 3.53 15.16
N ILE A 17 -8.75 2.40 14.83
CA ILE A 17 -8.89 1.16 15.59
C ILE A 17 -8.28 1.29 17.00
N GLN A 18 -7.16 2.01 17.13
CA GLN A 18 -6.56 2.30 18.44
C GLN A 18 -7.51 3.13 19.33
N ASP A 19 -8.13 4.16 18.76
CA ASP A 19 -9.09 5.02 19.47
C ASP A 19 -10.35 4.28 19.91
N LEU A 20 -10.77 3.25 19.16
CA LEU A 20 -11.89 2.38 19.54
C LEU A 20 -11.58 1.50 20.76
N GLY A 21 -10.31 1.25 21.09
CA GLY A 21 -9.89 0.42 22.22
C GLY A 21 -10.25 -1.07 22.11
N VAL A 22 -10.63 -1.54 20.91
CA VAL A 22 -11.10 -2.91 20.67
C VAL A 22 -9.99 -3.93 20.40
N VAL A 23 -8.77 -3.46 20.09
CA VAL A 23 -7.58 -4.30 19.89
C VAL A 23 -6.50 -3.86 20.88
N PRO A 24 -5.83 -4.79 21.61
CA PRO A 24 -4.65 -4.46 22.40
C PRO A 24 -3.65 -3.72 21.53
N SER A 25 -3.11 -2.59 22.02
CA SER A 25 -2.35 -1.59 21.27
C SER A 25 -1.64 -2.09 20.00
N ILE A 26 -1.97 -1.52 18.84
CA ILE A 26 -1.25 -1.79 17.58
C ILE A 26 0.12 -1.10 17.61
N ALA A 27 1.13 -1.78 18.15
CA ALA A 27 2.48 -1.22 18.30
C ALA A 27 3.25 -1.16 16.97
N GLU A 28 3.09 -2.18 16.12
CA GLU A 28 3.90 -2.33 14.91
C GLU A 28 3.55 -1.31 13.80
N PRO A 29 4.54 -0.88 12.99
CA PRO A 29 4.30 -0.08 11.79
C PRO A 29 3.40 -0.83 10.80
N VAL A 30 2.48 -0.12 10.14
CA VAL A 30 1.67 -0.70 9.07
C VAL A 30 2.58 -1.07 7.88
N VAL A 31 2.48 -2.31 7.39
CA VAL A 31 3.22 -2.74 6.20
C VAL A 31 2.46 -2.32 4.94
N ILE A 32 3.10 -1.52 4.09
CA ILE A 32 2.60 -1.14 2.77
C ILE A 32 3.40 -1.90 1.72
N PHE A 33 2.73 -2.81 1.02
CA PHE A 33 3.32 -3.58 -0.07
C PHE A 33 3.34 -2.76 -1.37
N CYS A 34 4.47 -2.73 -2.07
CA CYS A 34 4.62 -2.02 -3.32
C CYS A 34 5.48 -2.81 -4.32
N ASP A 35 5.07 -2.80 -5.59
CA ASP A 35 5.77 -3.43 -6.72
C ASP A 35 6.68 -2.44 -7.48
N ASN A 36 6.91 -1.24 -6.95
CA ASN A 36 7.75 -0.22 -7.56
C ASN A 36 8.99 0.06 -6.70
N ASN A 37 10.15 -0.47 -7.13
CA ASN A 37 11.43 -0.27 -6.43
C ASN A 37 11.82 1.20 -6.35
N GLY A 38 11.50 2.01 -7.36
CA GLY A 38 11.73 3.44 -7.34
C GLY A 38 10.90 4.13 -6.26
N ALA A 39 9.65 3.72 -6.07
CA ALA A 39 8.80 4.28 -5.03
C ALA A 39 9.28 3.88 -3.62
N ILE A 40 9.65 2.61 -3.43
CA ILE A 40 10.23 2.10 -2.17
C ILE A 40 11.54 2.84 -1.84
N ALA A 41 12.44 2.97 -2.81
CA ALA A 41 13.71 3.67 -2.62
C ALA A 41 13.50 5.14 -2.24
N GLN A 42 12.58 5.84 -2.89
CA GLN A 42 12.25 7.24 -2.59
C GLN A 42 11.62 7.42 -1.20
N ALA A 43 10.83 6.44 -0.74
CA ALA A 43 10.28 6.43 0.60
C ALA A 43 11.35 6.24 1.68
N LYS A 44 12.41 5.48 1.39
CA LYS A 44 13.52 5.22 2.32
C LYS A 44 14.59 6.33 2.28
N GLU A 45 14.91 6.87 1.10
CA GLU A 45 16.01 7.81 0.93
C GLU A 45 15.70 8.88 -0.14
N PRO A 46 16.09 10.16 0.06
CA PRO A 46 16.05 11.17 -0.99
C PRO A 46 17.01 10.85 -2.12
N ARG A 47 16.49 10.29 -3.22
CA ARG A 47 17.22 10.24 -4.49
C ARG A 47 16.81 11.42 -5.37
N SER A 48 17.75 12.32 -5.61
CA SER A 48 17.55 13.50 -6.44
C SER A 48 17.28 13.09 -7.89
N HIS A 49 16.04 13.31 -8.33
CA HIS A 49 15.65 13.27 -9.73
C HIS A 49 14.74 14.45 -10.01
N HIS A 50 14.90 15.10 -11.17
CA HIS A 50 14.03 16.18 -11.59
C HIS A 50 12.59 15.66 -11.73
N ARG A 51 11.74 15.93 -10.73
CA ARG A 51 10.32 15.56 -10.73
C ARG A 51 9.46 16.78 -10.41
N SER A 52 8.21 16.76 -10.84
CA SER A 52 7.24 17.82 -10.54
C SER A 52 7.04 17.99 -9.03
N LYS A 53 6.78 19.22 -8.57
CA LYS A 53 6.53 19.57 -7.16
C LYS A 53 5.51 18.65 -6.46
N TYR A 54 4.42 18.30 -7.17
CA TYR A 54 3.38 17.41 -6.66
C TYR A 54 3.89 16.00 -6.34
N ILE A 55 4.81 15.48 -7.15
CA ILE A 55 5.39 14.16 -6.95
C ILE A 55 6.35 14.19 -5.77
N LEU A 56 7.18 15.23 -5.67
CA LEU A 56 8.09 15.43 -4.55
C LEU A 56 7.34 15.51 -3.20
N ARG A 57 6.23 16.26 -3.14
CA ARG A 57 5.41 16.37 -1.92
C ARG A 57 4.91 15.00 -1.44
N ARG A 58 4.45 14.14 -2.36
CA ARG A 58 3.93 12.80 -2.03
C ARG A 58 5.03 11.88 -1.51
N TYR A 59 6.24 11.96 -2.08
CA TYR A 59 7.39 11.18 -1.58
C TYR A 59 7.87 11.66 -0.22
N ASN A 60 7.94 12.99 -0.01
CA ASN A 60 8.35 13.55 1.27
C ASN A 60 7.38 13.12 2.39
N LEU A 61 6.07 13.19 2.14
CA LEU A 61 5.07 12.74 3.11
C LEU A 61 5.23 11.24 3.45
N LEU A 62 5.40 10.40 2.42
CA LEU A 62 5.59 8.97 2.64
C LEU A 62 6.87 8.68 3.44
N ARG A 63 7.95 9.43 3.18
CA ARG A 63 9.19 9.33 3.95
C ARG A 63 9.01 9.77 5.40
N GLU A 64 8.30 10.87 5.64
CA GLU A 64 7.99 11.33 6.99
C GLU A 64 7.24 10.26 7.80
N MET A 65 6.22 9.64 7.20
CA MET A 65 5.48 8.53 7.81
C MET A 65 6.37 7.33 8.13
N VAL A 66 7.26 6.94 7.21
CA VAL A 66 8.21 5.85 7.43
C VAL A 66 9.21 6.21 8.53
N SER A 67 9.74 7.44 8.54
CA SER A 67 10.70 7.88 9.57
C SER A 67 10.09 7.97 10.96
N ARG A 68 8.78 8.26 11.07
CA ARG A 68 8.04 8.26 12.33
C ARG A 68 7.73 6.85 12.84
N GLY A 69 7.94 5.82 12.01
CA GLY A 69 7.59 4.44 12.33
C GLY A 69 6.09 4.15 12.22
N ASP A 70 5.31 5.03 11.59
CA ASP A 70 3.88 4.79 11.41
C ASP A 70 3.62 3.64 10.41
N CYS A 71 4.47 3.56 9.38
CA CYS A 71 4.42 2.52 8.35
C CYS A 71 5.81 2.11 7.87
N ARG A 72 5.88 0.97 7.17
CA ARG A 72 7.08 0.52 6.46
C ARG A 72 6.72 0.05 5.05
N MET A 73 7.67 0.21 4.13
CA MET A 73 7.49 -0.14 2.71
C MET A 73 8.22 -1.44 2.40
N ASP A 74 7.45 -2.46 2.02
CA ASP A 74 7.97 -3.78 1.63
C ASP A 74 7.69 -4.09 0.16
N ARG A 75 8.59 -4.86 -0.43
CA ARG A 75 8.51 -5.25 -1.83
C ARG A 75 7.50 -6.39 -1.99
N VAL A 76 6.64 -6.27 -3.00
CA VAL A 76 5.82 -7.40 -3.50
C VAL A 76 6.08 -7.62 -4.99
N SER A 77 6.00 -8.86 -5.46
CA SER A 77 6.04 -9.13 -6.90
C SER A 77 4.77 -8.62 -7.58
N SER A 78 4.83 -8.22 -8.87
CA SER A 78 3.63 -7.73 -9.58
C SER A 78 2.55 -8.82 -9.63
N THR A 79 2.96 -10.08 -9.83
CA THR A 79 2.10 -11.28 -9.83
C THR A 79 1.44 -11.59 -8.49
N GLU A 80 1.91 -10.97 -7.40
CA GLU A 80 1.35 -11.12 -6.05
C GLU A 80 0.70 -9.84 -5.54
N ASN A 81 0.85 -8.72 -6.25
CA ASN A 81 0.26 -7.46 -5.87
C ASN A 81 -1.24 -7.47 -6.16
N THR A 82 -2.06 -7.73 -5.13
CA THR A 82 -3.53 -7.74 -5.25
C THR A 82 -4.13 -6.39 -5.61
N ALA A 83 -3.35 -5.29 -5.58
CA ALA A 83 -3.78 -3.99 -6.06
C ALA A 83 -3.63 -3.80 -7.59
N ASP A 84 -2.91 -4.69 -8.28
CA ASP A 84 -2.67 -4.57 -9.73
C ASP A 84 -3.98 -4.57 -10.55
N PRO A 85 -4.97 -5.43 -10.28
CA PRO A 85 -6.28 -5.41 -10.99
C PRO A 85 -6.99 -4.07 -10.93
N LEU A 86 -6.76 -3.28 -9.86
CA LEU A 86 -7.41 -1.99 -9.65
C LEU A 86 -6.68 -0.84 -10.35
N THR A 87 -5.48 -1.07 -10.89
CA THR A 87 -4.60 -0.01 -11.38
C THR A 87 -4.05 -0.23 -12.79
N LYS A 88 -4.17 -1.44 -13.33
CA LYS A 88 -3.60 -1.82 -14.63
C LYS A 88 -4.57 -2.69 -15.44
N PRO A 89 -4.62 -2.53 -16.77
CA PRO A 89 -5.24 -3.55 -17.63
C PRO A 89 -4.39 -4.83 -17.60
N MET A 90 -5.05 -5.99 -17.56
CA MET A 90 -4.37 -7.30 -17.54
C MET A 90 -5.25 -8.40 -18.17
N LEU A 91 -4.64 -9.54 -18.47
CA LEU A 91 -5.34 -10.71 -19.01
C LEU A 91 -6.31 -11.30 -17.99
N GLN A 92 -7.42 -11.85 -18.48
CA GLN A 92 -8.48 -12.42 -17.64
C GLN A 92 -7.96 -13.48 -16.66
N VAL A 93 -7.04 -14.34 -17.09
CA VAL A 93 -6.46 -15.38 -16.23
C VAL A 93 -5.73 -14.77 -15.02
N ALA A 94 -4.87 -13.76 -15.24
CA ALA A 94 -4.18 -13.08 -14.17
C ALA A 94 -5.16 -12.31 -13.27
N HIS A 95 -6.16 -11.66 -13.87
CA HIS A 95 -7.20 -10.96 -13.14
C HIS A 95 -7.94 -11.90 -12.17
N THR A 96 -8.45 -13.04 -12.65
CA THR A 96 -9.15 -14.02 -11.82
C THR A 96 -8.28 -14.54 -10.67
N GLN A 97 -7.01 -14.85 -10.93
CA GLN A 97 -6.07 -15.26 -9.88
C GLN A 97 -5.91 -14.20 -8.78
N HIS A 98 -5.88 -12.91 -9.14
CA HIS A 98 -5.84 -11.85 -8.15
C HIS A 98 -7.17 -11.66 -7.42
N LEU A 99 -8.32 -11.79 -8.09
CA LEU A 99 -9.63 -11.74 -7.43
C LEU A 99 -9.76 -12.83 -6.36
N ASP A 100 -9.30 -14.04 -6.66
CA ASP A 100 -9.28 -15.15 -5.70
C ASP A 100 -8.42 -14.83 -4.47
N LYS A 101 -7.27 -14.16 -4.67
CA LYS A 101 -6.39 -13.72 -3.58
C LYS A 101 -6.99 -12.57 -2.75
N ILE A 102 -7.79 -11.69 -3.37
CA ILE A 102 -8.55 -10.64 -2.68
C ILE A 102 -9.68 -11.27 -1.83
N GLY A 103 -10.12 -12.48 -2.17
CA GLY A 103 -11.24 -13.16 -1.52
C GLY A 103 -12.58 -12.89 -2.21
N LEU A 104 -12.58 -12.37 -3.44
CA LEU A 104 -13.79 -12.24 -4.23
C LEU A 104 -14.22 -13.62 -4.74
N ARG A 105 -15.47 -13.99 -4.45
CA ARG A 105 -16.08 -15.27 -4.82
C ARG A 105 -17.38 -15.02 -5.58
N SER A 106 -17.75 -15.94 -6.47
CA SER A 106 -19.07 -15.86 -7.10
C SER A 106 -20.15 -16.01 -6.02
N MET A 107 -21.26 -15.29 -6.16
CA MET A 107 -22.35 -15.34 -5.19
C MET A 107 -22.90 -16.76 -4.97
N GLY A 108 -22.81 -17.62 -5.99
CA GLY A 108 -23.20 -19.03 -5.89
C GLY A 108 -22.31 -19.90 -5.01
N ASP A 109 -21.09 -19.45 -4.69
CA ASP A 109 -20.11 -20.21 -3.90
C ASP A 109 -20.23 -19.98 -2.38
N TRP A 110 -21.18 -19.13 -1.94
CA TRP A 110 -21.41 -18.80 -0.53
C TRP A 110 -22.49 -19.66 0.15
N LEU A 111 -23.25 -20.43 -0.62
CA LEU A 111 -24.23 -21.41 -0.16
C LEU A 111 -23.63 -22.81 -0.15
#